data_AF-A0A2N3W5L3-F1
#
_entry.id   AF-A0A2N3W5L3-F1
#
_cell.length_a   1.000
_cell.length_b   1.000
_cell.length_c   1.000
_cell.angle_alpha   90.00
_cell.angle_beta   90.00
_cell.angle_gamma   90.00
#
_symmetry.space_group_name_H-M   'P 1'
#
loop_
_entity.id
_entity.type
_entity.pdbx_description
1 polymer ?
#
loop_
_entity_poly.entity_id
_entity_poly.type
_entity_poly.pdbx_seq_one_letter_code
_entity_poly.pdbx_strand_id
1 'polypeptide(L)'
;MSGRGELFLGDLARAVAELRPADLATAAAMAALLGQGHRTPTALSQSDSVRAVVGGAGRPRAVRLEGASGGPLRGTSAQPPRTVTAERTPRPAPPEPSESEEDGAGHDGEPRAVRLAHRPVDFSLTAIGGPAPPAGEANGANGTQPGAGLPRRRTAAVPLTHEPPWKKDWARGIMFAAVATPVESREVDQRALLRGVAGRQALRAVPRRRRLSTRRGVQLLLDHGPGMAPFRDDGLWLRDLVGSIAGRDRIEVLRFRGAPGRGVVRNDPLTIDPYRPPPPGTPVILFSDLGRMRPPFAGQVVAGPREWRAFVHTVAHSGCPVICLTPYESTDYPALLRKKVAFVPLDRRVSLRHAQRATARVRGWLERP
;
A
#
# COMPACT_ATOMS: atom_id res chain seq x y z
N MET A 1 24.79 14.35 17.17
CA MET A 1 25.75 13.23 17.19
C MET A 1 25.17 12.18 18.12
N SER A 2 24.81 11.00 17.60
CA SER A 2 24.24 9.92 18.41
C SER A 2 25.36 9.24 19.20
N GLY A 3 25.46 9.56 20.47
CA GLY A 3 26.47 9.04 21.39
C GLY A 3 26.04 7.69 21.97
N ARG A 4 26.25 6.62 21.20
CA ARG A 4 26.46 5.21 21.58
C ARG A 4 26.34 4.42 20.28
N GLY A 5 27.35 3.59 19.99
CA GLY A 5 27.47 2.82 18.75
C GLY A 5 26.44 1.69 18.63
N GLU A 6 25.16 2.00 18.76
CA GLU A 6 24.06 1.08 18.52
C GLU A 6 23.74 1.11 17.02
N LEU A 7 23.97 0.00 16.34
CA LEU A 7 23.58 -0.22 14.96
C LEU A 7 22.16 -0.78 14.94
N PHE A 8 21.19 -0.02 14.45
CA PHE A 8 19.81 -0.48 14.32
C PHE A 8 19.64 -1.33 13.06
N LEU A 9 18.69 -2.27 13.06
CA LEU A 9 18.38 -3.08 11.88
C LEU A 9 18.01 -2.22 10.65
N GLY A 10 17.36 -1.08 10.88
CA GLY A 10 17.09 -0.09 9.84
C GLY A 10 18.36 0.54 9.25
N ASP A 11 19.37 0.82 10.08
CA ASP A 11 20.66 1.32 9.62
C ASP A 11 21.44 0.25 8.86
N LEU A 12 21.34 -1.02 9.30
CA LEU A 12 21.91 -2.16 8.58
C LEU A 12 21.23 -2.31 7.21
N ALA A 13 19.90 -2.24 7.14
CA ALA A 13 19.16 -2.31 5.89
C ALA A 13 19.48 -1.12 4.95
N ARG A 14 19.69 0.08 5.51
CA ARG A 14 20.08 1.28 4.77
C ARG A 14 21.51 1.17 4.24
N ALA A 15 22.46 0.72 5.06
CA ALA A 15 23.83 0.45 4.65
C ALA A 15 23.90 -0.64 3.57
N VAL A 16 23.14 -1.73 3.70
CA VAL A 16 23.01 -2.77 2.67
C VAL A 16 22.40 -2.22 1.39
N ALA A 17 21.41 -1.32 1.46
CA ALA A 17 20.85 -0.68 0.27
C ALA A 17 21.85 0.25 -0.44
N GLU A 18 22.70 0.96 0.32
CA GLU A 18 23.76 1.82 -0.21
C GLU A 18 24.88 1.03 -0.91
N LEU A 19 25.16 -0.20 -0.45
CA LEU A 19 26.10 -1.12 -1.08
C LEU A 19 25.66 -1.60 -2.47
N ARG A 20 24.45 -1.31 -2.94
CA ARG A 20 23.94 -1.73 -4.27
C ARG A 20 24.13 -3.24 -4.54
N PRO A 21 23.54 -4.14 -3.74
CA PRO A 21 23.73 -5.59 -3.87
C PRO A 21 23.20 -6.20 -5.18
N ALA A 22 22.59 -5.40 -6.05
CA ALA A 22 22.23 -5.80 -7.41
C ALA A 22 23.43 -5.81 -8.38
N ASP A 23 24.54 -5.15 -8.01
CA ASP A 23 25.82 -5.28 -8.73
C ASP A 23 26.46 -6.64 -8.40
N LEU A 24 26.81 -7.40 -9.44
CA LEU A 24 27.35 -8.76 -9.31
C LEU A 24 28.69 -8.78 -8.55
N ALA A 25 29.54 -7.77 -8.75
CA ALA A 25 30.83 -7.68 -8.05
C ALA A 25 30.64 -7.41 -6.57
N THR A 26 29.75 -6.47 -6.22
CA THR A 26 29.42 -6.19 -4.82
C THR A 26 28.73 -7.38 -4.14
N ALA A 27 27.81 -8.06 -4.83
CA ALA A 27 27.18 -9.28 -4.31
C ALA A 27 28.20 -10.40 -4.05
N ALA A 28 29.18 -10.60 -4.94
CA ALA A 28 30.25 -11.57 -4.77
C ALA A 28 31.15 -11.23 -3.57
N ALA A 29 31.52 -9.96 -3.40
CA ALA A 29 32.29 -9.49 -2.25
C ALA A 29 31.54 -9.68 -0.92
N MET A 30 30.23 -9.38 -0.89
CA MET A 30 29.39 -9.63 0.27
C MET A 30 29.28 -11.12 0.59
N ALA A 31 29.13 -11.98 -0.42
CA ALA A 31 29.10 -13.43 -0.23
C ALA A 31 30.43 -13.95 0.34
N ALA A 32 31.57 -13.46 -0.16
CA ALA A 32 32.88 -13.82 0.37
C ALA A 32 33.04 -13.40 1.85
N LEU A 33 32.63 -12.18 2.20
CA LEU A 33 32.68 -11.68 3.59
C LEU A 33 31.77 -12.46 4.54
N LEU A 34 30.63 -12.95 4.07
CA LEU A 34 29.70 -13.76 4.87
C LEU A 34 30.11 -15.25 4.95
N GLY A 35 31.31 -15.60 4.45
CA GLY A 35 31.80 -16.99 4.46
C GLY A 35 31.03 -17.90 3.49
N GLN A 36 30.24 -17.34 2.56
CA GLN A 36 29.50 -18.06 1.52
C GLN A 36 30.39 -18.37 0.31
N GLY A 37 31.70 -18.56 0.53
CA GLY A 37 32.70 -18.79 -0.50
C GLY A 37 32.29 -19.91 -1.46
N HIS A 38 32.17 -19.53 -2.73
CA HIS A 38 31.78 -20.30 -3.91
C HIS A 38 31.74 -21.83 -3.78
N ARG A 39 30.53 -22.41 -3.68
CA ARG A 39 30.24 -23.61 -4.47
C ARG A 39 30.05 -23.14 -5.89
N THR A 40 31.09 -23.27 -6.70
CA THR A 40 31.02 -23.15 -8.15
C THR A 40 29.83 -24.00 -8.62
N PRO A 41 28.82 -23.45 -9.30
CA PRO A 41 27.84 -24.28 -9.98
C PRO A 41 28.62 -25.04 -11.05
N THR A 42 28.83 -26.34 -10.82
CA THR A 42 29.33 -27.23 -11.86
C THR A 42 28.40 -27.07 -13.06
N ALA A 43 28.96 -26.64 -14.18
CA ALA A 43 28.23 -26.43 -15.41
C ALA A 43 27.46 -27.70 -15.77
N LEU A 44 26.13 -27.64 -15.69
CA LEU A 44 25.27 -28.63 -16.34
C LEU A 44 25.41 -28.41 -17.83
N SER A 45 26.04 -29.38 -18.47
CA SER A 45 26.15 -29.57 -19.92
C SER A 45 24.85 -29.21 -20.63
N GLN A 46 24.86 -28.08 -21.33
CA GLN A 46 24.00 -27.89 -22.49
C GLN A 46 24.73 -28.52 -23.68
N SER A 47 24.36 -29.74 -24.02
CA SER A 47 24.68 -30.33 -25.31
C SER A 47 23.44 -31.07 -25.80
N ASP A 48 23.16 -30.82 -27.08
CA ASP A 48 22.24 -31.55 -27.95
C ASP A 48 20.74 -31.37 -27.75
N SER A 49 20.17 -30.42 -28.49
CA SER A 49 19.28 -30.75 -29.64
C SER A 49 18.64 -29.49 -30.26
N VAL A 50 19.26 -28.93 -31.30
CA VAL A 50 18.55 -28.14 -32.32
C VAL A 50 18.97 -28.68 -33.68
N ARG A 51 18.17 -29.61 -34.20
CA ARG A 51 18.24 -30.04 -35.61
C ARG A 51 17.16 -29.31 -36.38
N ALA A 52 17.61 -28.68 -37.46
CA ALA A 52 16.87 -27.84 -38.36
C ALA A 52 15.68 -28.55 -39.04
N VAL A 53 14.59 -27.80 -39.24
CA VAL A 53 13.66 -28.01 -40.34
C VAL A 53 13.57 -26.70 -41.12
N VAL A 54 14.23 -26.71 -42.27
CA VAL A 54 14.10 -25.74 -43.36
C VAL A 54 12.88 -26.14 -44.18
N GLY A 55 12.00 -25.19 -44.47
CA GLY A 55 11.00 -25.36 -45.54
C GLY A 55 9.80 -24.44 -45.41
N GLY A 56 9.56 -23.61 -46.42
CA GLY A 56 8.23 -23.02 -46.66
C GLY A 56 8.24 -21.53 -46.91
N ALA A 57 8.72 -21.12 -48.08
CA ALA A 57 8.42 -19.81 -48.65
C ALA A 57 6.91 -19.72 -48.95
N GLY A 58 6.24 -18.69 -48.43
CA GLY A 58 4.85 -18.39 -48.72
C GLY A 58 4.51 -16.93 -48.43
N ARG A 59 4.65 -16.06 -49.44
CA ARG A 59 4.03 -14.72 -49.45
C ARG A 59 2.51 -14.87 -49.54
N PRO A 60 1.75 -14.06 -48.79
CA PRO A 60 0.81 -13.15 -49.46
C PRO A 60 0.83 -11.74 -48.81
N ARG A 61 0.98 -10.69 -49.60
CA ARG A 61 -0.10 -9.89 -50.23
C ARG A 61 -0.56 -8.76 -49.30
N ALA A 62 0.05 -7.59 -49.53
CA ALA A 62 -0.36 -6.32 -48.95
C ALA A 62 -1.78 -5.98 -49.42
N VAL A 63 -2.68 -5.77 -48.46
CA VAL A 63 -4.00 -5.18 -48.72
C VAL A 63 -3.85 -3.67 -48.56
N ARG A 64 -3.91 -2.99 -49.71
CA ARG A 64 -4.03 -1.56 -49.88
C ARG A 64 -5.51 -1.21 -49.72
N LEU A 65 -5.84 -0.36 -48.74
CA LEU A 65 -7.15 0.28 -48.63
C LEU A 65 -6.96 1.78 -48.88
N GLU A 66 -7.12 2.16 -50.14
CA GLU A 66 -7.37 3.53 -50.57
C GLU A 66 -8.89 3.75 -50.64
N GLY A 67 -9.33 4.94 -50.22
CA GLY A 67 -10.38 5.68 -50.93
C GLY A 67 -11.82 5.52 -50.46
N ALA A 68 -12.30 6.50 -49.69
CA ALA A 68 -13.66 7.01 -49.85
C ALA A 68 -13.72 8.48 -49.39
N SER A 69 -13.61 9.38 -50.38
CA SER A 69 -14.11 10.75 -50.29
C SER A 69 -15.62 10.72 -50.51
N GLY A 70 -16.40 11.51 -49.78
CA GLY A 70 -17.83 11.66 -50.05
C GLY A 70 -18.63 12.49 -49.03
N GLY A 71 -18.60 13.82 -49.19
CA GLY A 71 -19.81 14.65 -49.13
C GLY A 71 -20.36 15.14 -47.78
N PRO A 72 -20.80 16.42 -47.69
CA PRO A 72 -21.35 17.03 -46.48
C PRO A 72 -22.87 16.84 -46.39
N LEU A 73 -23.39 16.49 -45.21
CA LEU A 73 -24.83 16.56 -44.94
C LEU A 73 -25.16 17.55 -43.81
N ARG A 74 -25.99 18.49 -44.23
CA ARG A 74 -26.75 19.50 -43.49
C ARG A 74 -27.36 19.01 -42.17
N GLY A 75 -27.14 19.85 -41.16
CA GLY A 75 -28.13 20.42 -40.24
C GLY A 75 -29.45 19.69 -40.00
N THR A 76 -29.61 19.24 -38.75
CA THR A 76 -30.90 19.19 -38.07
C THR A 76 -30.77 19.85 -36.70
N SER A 77 -31.53 20.92 -36.55
CA SER A 77 -31.75 21.70 -35.34
C SER A 77 -32.39 20.83 -34.25
N ALA A 78 -31.69 20.60 -33.15
CA ALA A 78 -32.24 19.92 -31.98
C ALA A 78 -32.86 20.92 -31.01
N GLN A 79 -34.16 20.77 -30.85
CA GLN A 79 -35.10 21.49 -30.00
C GLN A 79 -34.74 21.34 -28.50
N PRO A 80 -34.86 22.39 -27.67
CA PRO A 80 -34.62 22.26 -26.23
C PRO A 80 -35.77 21.48 -25.55
N PRO A 81 -35.47 20.67 -24.52
CA PRO A 81 -36.48 19.86 -23.84
C PRO A 81 -37.43 20.73 -23.01
N ARG A 82 -38.72 20.41 -23.13
CA ARG A 82 -39.81 20.97 -22.33
C ARG A 82 -39.67 20.59 -20.87
N THR A 83 -39.82 21.59 -20.00
CA THR A 83 -39.94 21.49 -18.55
C THR A 83 -41.21 20.72 -18.21
N VAL A 84 -41.07 19.48 -17.71
CA VAL A 84 -42.18 18.73 -17.11
C VAL A 84 -42.23 19.10 -15.64
N THR A 85 -43.28 19.80 -15.26
CA THR A 85 -43.62 20.14 -13.87
C THR A 85 -43.97 18.85 -13.13
N ALA A 86 -43.06 18.35 -12.31
CA ALA A 86 -43.29 17.17 -11.48
C ALA A 86 -44.22 17.53 -10.30
N GLU A 87 -45.43 16.98 -10.37
CA GLU A 87 -46.44 16.98 -9.34
C GLU A 87 -45.92 16.23 -8.09
N ARG A 88 -45.95 16.91 -6.94
CA ARG A 88 -45.48 16.37 -5.64
C ARG A 88 -46.43 15.28 -5.16
N THR A 89 -45.99 14.03 -5.23
CA THR A 89 -46.60 12.92 -4.49
C THR A 89 -46.27 13.04 -3.00
N PRO A 90 -47.25 12.87 -2.07
CA PRO A 90 -47.01 12.93 -0.64
C PRO A 90 -46.17 11.75 -0.14
N ARG A 91 -45.24 12.04 0.77
CA ARG A 91 -44.29 11.12 1.39
C ARG A 91 -45.01 10.21 2.40
N PRO A 92 -44.90 8.87 2.31
CA PRO A 92 -45.48 7.97 3.32
C PRO A 92 -44.76 8.11 4.66
N ALA A 93 -45.54 8.04 5.74
CA ALA A 93 -45.07 8.12 7.12
C ALA A 93 -44.20 6.90 7.50
N PRO A 94 -43.24 7.04 8.44
CA PRO A 94 -42.44 5.92 8.92
C PRO A 94 -43.30 4.96 9.77
N PRO A 95 -43.12 3.63 9.66
CA PRO A 95 -43.77 2.69 10.56
C PRO A 95 -43.18 2.79 11.97
N GLU A 96 -44.05 2.75 12.98
CA GLU A 96 -43.69 2.67 14.40
C GLU A 96 -43.01 1.32 14.71
N PRO A 97 -42.01 1.29 15.61
CA PRO A 97 -41.35 0.06 16.02
C PRO A 97 -42.27 -0.77 16.92
N SER A 98 -42.56 -1.99 16.47
CA SER A 98 -43.24 -3.02 17.25
C SER A 98 -42.29 -3.56 18.32
N GLU A 99 -42.63 -3.33 19.58
CA GLU A 99 -42.12 -4.10 20.71
C GLU A 99 -42.63 -5.54 20.57
N SER A 100 -41.73 -6.52 20.66
CA SER A 100 -42.11 -7.92 20.80
C SER A 100 -41.12 -8.58 21.75
N GLU A 101 -41.75 -9.16 22.75
CA GLU A 101 -41.22 -9.67 23.99
C GLU A 101 -40.37 -10.93 23.81
N GLU A 102 -39.58 -11.12 24.85
CA GLU A 102 -38.83 -12.31 25.22
C GLU A 102 -39.75 -13.53 25.31
N ASP A 103 -39.29 -14.69 24.81
CA ASP A 103 -39.20 -15.90 25.65
C ASP A 103 -38.61 -17.11 24.91
N GLY A 104 -37.87 -17.91 25.67
CA GLY A 104 -38.08 -19.37 25.61
C GLY A 104 -37.04 -20.27 24.92
N ALA A 105 -36.09 -20.74 25.73
CA ALA A 105 -35.69 -22.14 25.87
C ALA A 105 -34.93 -22.88 24.72
N GLY A 106 -33.66 -23.19 25.03
CA GLY A 106 -33.16 -24.57 25.12
C GLY A 106 -32.79 -25.27 23.81
N HIS A 107 -31.49 -25.46 23.56
CA HIS A 107 -30.98 -26.64 22.85
C HIS A 107 -29.63 -27.07 23.41
N ASP A 108 -29.58 -28.37 23.70
CA ASP A 108 -28.49 -29.14 24.26
C ASP A 108 -27.30 -29.32 23.30
N GLY A 109 -26.12 -29.40 23.91
CA GLY A 109 -25.01 -30.30 23.58
C GLY A 109 -24.63 -30.56 22.11
N GLU A 110 -23.69 -29.76 21.60
CA GLU A 110 -22.78 -30.21 20.53
C GLU A 110 -21.30 -30.07 20.93
N PRO A 111 -20.43 -30.99 20.48
CA PRO A 111 -19.03 -31.05 20.89
C PRO A 111 -18.23 -29.85 20.37
N ARG A 112 -17.64 -29.13 21.33
CA ARG A 112 -16.83 -27.93 21.15
C ARG A 112 -15.59 -28.22 20.31
N ALA A 113 -15.69 -28.03 18.99
CA ALA A 113 -14.55 -27.97 18.10
C ALA A 113 -13.59 -26.85 18.56
N VAL A 114 -12.35 -27.24 18.87
CA VAL A 114 -11.28 -26.32 19.27
C VAL A 114 -11.00 -25.37 18.11
N ARG A 115 -11.46 -24.12 18.23
CA ARG A 115 -11.21 -23.05 17.25
C ARG A 115 -9.72 -22.71 17.22
N LEU A 116 -9.03 -23.17 16.17
CA LEU A 116 -7.65 -22.83 15.82
C LEU A 116 -7.49 -21.41 15.21
N ALA A 117 -8.39 -20.47 15.49
CA ALA A 117 -8.49 -19.17 14.81
C ALA A 117 -7.57 -18.06 15.36
N HIS A 118 -6.67 -18.35 16.30
CA HIS A 118 -5.76 -17.35 16.89
C HIS A 118 -4.30 -17.78 16.92
N ARG A 119 -3.84 -18.55 15.92
CA ARG A 119 -2.40 -18.76 15.74
C ARG A 119 -1.86 -17.66 14.82
N PRO A 120 -1.05 -16.70 15.32
CA PRO A 120 -0.26 -15.87 14.42
C PRO A 120 0.62 -16.80 13.60
N VAL A 121 0.44 -16.80 12.29
CA VAL A 121 1.36 -17.48 11.37
C VAL A 121 2.63 -16.64 11.38
N ASP A 122 3.54 -17.01 12.27
CA ASP A 122 4.83 -16.38 12.42
C ASP A 122 5.74 -16.90 11.31
N PHE A 123 5.89 -16.12 10.24
CA PHE A 123 6.92 -16.35 9.23
C PHE A 123 8.28 -15.81 9.70
N SER A 124 8.60 -16.03 10.98
CA SER A 124 9.97 -15.93 11.45
C SER A 124 10.77 -17.00 10.72
N LEU A 125 11.87 -16.60 10.09
CA LEU A 125 12.84 -17.47 9.44
C LEU A 125 13.59 -18.28 10.52
N THR A 126 12.88 -19.07 11.32
CA THR A 126 13.48 -20.24 11.96
C THR A 126 13.85 -21.19 10.83
N ALA A 127 15.14 -21.39 10.67
CA ALA A 127 15.74 -22.36 9.78
C ALA A 127 14.84 -23.60 9.63
N ILE A 128 14.38 -23.85 8.41
CA ILE A 128 13.70 -25.08 8.04
C ILE A 128 14.67 -26.21 8.44
N GLY A 129 14.36 -26.88 9.55
CA GLY A 129 15.04 -28.11 9.92
C GLY A 129 14.86 -29.07 8.76
N GLY A 130 15.97 -29.51 8.17
CA GLY A 130 15.94 -30.51 7.11
C GLY A 130 15.16 -31.75 7.56
N PRO A 131 14.52 -32.47 6.62
CA PRO A 131 13.75 -33.66 6.93
C PRO A 131 14.60 -34.62 7.77
N ALA A 132 14.05 -35.07 8.89
CA ALA A 132 14.66 -36.10 9.72
C ALA A 132 14.93 -37.33 8.82
N PRO A 133 16.15 -37.89 8.83
CA PRO A 133 16.41 -39.11 8.08
C PRO A 133 15.48 -40.22 8.58
N PRO A 134 14.97 -41.09 7.68
CA PRO A 134 14.13 -42.21 8.08
C PRO A 134 14.90 -43.09 9.07
N ALA A 135 14.19 -43.52 10.11
CA ALA A 135 14.69 -44.47 11.09
C ALA A 135 14.97 -45.81 10.39
N GLY A 136 16.22 -45.97 9.94
CA GLY A 136 16.78 -47.22 9.45
C GLY A 136 17.39 -47.98 10.62
N GLU A 137 16.97 -49.23 10.77
CA GLU A 137 17.29 -50.16 11.83
C GLU A 137 18.81 -50.30 12.07
N ALA A 138 19.14 -50.32 13.36
CA ALA A 138 20.46 -50.58 13.86
C ALA A 138 20.92 -52.00 13.50
N ASN A 139 22.09 -52.10 12.87
CA ASN A 139 22.94 -53.25 13.11
C ASN A 139 24.39 -52.82 13.23
N GLY A 140 25.03 -53.33 14.29
CA GLY A 140 26.11 -52.68 14.99
C GLY A 140 27.46 -52.61 14.30
N ALA A 141 28.24 -51.62 14.72
CA ALA A 141 29.68 -51.72 14.88
C ALA A 141 30.14 -50.51 15.72
N ASN A 142 30.82 -50.81 16.83
CA ASN A 142 31.44 -49.82 17.72
C ASN A 142 32.44 -48.96 16.93
N GLY A 143 32.02 -47.75 16.56
CA GLY A 143 32.88 -46.71 16.01
C GLY A 143 32.78 -45.47 16.88
N THR A 144 33.79 -45.23 17.70
CA THR A 144 33.97 -44.02 18.51
C THR A 144 33.98 -42.78 17.62
N GLN A 145 32.84 -42.11 17.49
CA GLN A 145 32.77 -40.77 16.89
C GLN A 145 33.02 -39.70 17.97
N PRO A 146 34.05 -38.84 17.82
CA PRO A 146 34.17 -37.62 18.61
C PRO A 146 33.19 -36.58 18.03
N GLY A 147 31.91 -36.78 18.32
CA GLY A 147 30.85 -35.82 18.00
C GLY A 147 30.91 -34.64 18.95
N ALA A 148 31.76 -33.66 18.64
CA ALA A 148 31.78 -32.36 19.30
C ALA A 148 30.41 -31.69 19.14
N GLY A 149 29.54 -31.88 20.13
CA GLY A 149 28.22 -31.27 20.21
C GLY A 149 28.36 -29.76 20.27
N LEU A 150 28.19 -29.09 19.13
CA LEU A 150 28.11 -27.64 19.08
C LEU A 150 26.98 -27.20 20.02
N PRO A 151 27.27 -26.39 21.05
CA PRO A 151 26.26 -25.98 22.01
C PRO A 151 25.18 -25.22 21.26
N ARG A 152 23.95 -25.77 21.26
CA ARG A 152 22.76 -25.16 20.69
C ARG A 152 22.43 -23.92 21.52
N ARG A 153 23.11 -22.81 21.22
CA ARG A 153 22.98 -21.53 21.91
C ARG A 153 21.57 -21.01 21.66
N ARG A 154 20.64 -21.35 22.56
CA ARG A 154 19.33 -20.71 22.65
C ARG A 154 19.55 -19.27 23.10
N THR A 155 19.81 -18.38 22.16
CA THR A 155 19.63 -16.95 22.40
C THR A 155 18.12 -16.72 22.51
N ALA A 156 17.63 -16.64 23.74
CA ALA A 156 16.31 -16.06 23.99
C ALA A 156 16.35 -14.62 23.47
N ALA A 157 15.67 -14.38 22.34
CA ALA A 157 15.55 -13.04 21.80
C ALA A 157 14.67 -12.24 22.77
N VAL A 158 15.28 -11.29 23.49
CA VAL A 158 14.51 -10.31 24.26
C VAL A 158 13.73 -9.48 23.24
N PRO A 159 12.39 -9.42 23.33
CA PRO A 159 11.60 -8.60 22.41
C PRO A 159 12.01 -7.14 22.59
N LEU A 160 12.55 -6.54 21.53
CA LEU A 160 12.86 -5.11 21.53
C LEU A 160 11.56 -4.33 21.59
N THR A 161 11.49 -3.35 22.49
CA THR A 161 10.34 -2.44 22.55
C THR A 161 10.29 -1.64 21.25
N HIS A 162 9.19 -1.75 20.52
CA HIS A 162 8.94 -0.94 19.32
C HIS A 162 8.98 0.56 19.67
N GLU A 163 9.86 1.30 19.01
CA GLU A 163 9.90 2.76 19.11
C GLU A 163 9.15 3.39 17.93
N PRO A 164 8.10 4.21 18.17
CA PRO A 164 7.35 4.84 17.09
C PRO A 164 8.24 5.74 16.19
N PRO A 165 7.97 5.76 14.87
CA PRO A 165 8.81 6.47 13.90
C PRO A 165 8.70 7.99 14.01
N TRP A 166 7.62 8.50 14.61
CA TRP A 166 7.45 9.93 14.90
C TRP A 166 7.51 10.20 16.39
N LYS A 167 7.97 11.39 16.75
CA LYS A 167 7.89 11.89 18.13
C LYS A 167 6.43 11.91 18.60
N LYS A 168 6.18 11.46 19.83
CA LYS A 168 4.83 11.32 20.42
C LYS A 168 4.01 12.62 20.30
N ASP A 169 4.63 13.77 20.57
CA ASP A 169 3.96 15.09 20.54
C ASP A 169 3.49 15.49 19.13
N TRP A 170 4.15 14.97 18.09
CA TRP A 170 3.90 15.34 16.71
C TRP A 170 3.06 14.31 15.95
N ALA A 171 3.09 13.04 16.37
CA ALA A 171 2.48 11.93 15.64
C ALA A 171 0.99 12.17 15.32
N ARG A 172 0.21 12.60 16.33
CA ARG A 172 -1.22 12.90 16.13
C ARG A 172 -1.45 14.04 15.15
N GLY A 173 -0.67 15.12 15.26
CA GLY A 173 -0.77 16.27 14.36
C GLY A 173 -0.39 15.91 12.92
N ILE A 174 0.73 15.18 12.74
CA ILE A 174 1.20 14.71 11.44
C ILE A 174 0.13 13.84 10.78
N MET A 175 -0.41 12.87 11.53
CA MET A 175 -1.44 11.99 10.99
C MET A 175 -2.74 12.75 10.71
N PHE A 176 -3.19 13.67 11.57
CA PHE A 176 -4.33 14.54 11.27
C PHE A 176 -4.10 15.33 9.98
N ALA A 177 -2.91 15.89 9.78
CA ALA A 177 -2.56 16.59 8.55
C ALA A 177 -2.60 15.66 7.33
N ALA A 178 -2.29 14.38 7.46
CA ALA A 178 -2.40 13.37 6.39
C ALA A 178 -3.86 13.00 6.07
N VAL A 179 -4.67 12.71 7.08
CA VAL A 179 -6.04 12.16 6.89
C VAL A 179 -7.12 13.24 6.76
N ALA A 180 -6.89 14.47 7.19
CA ALA A 180 -7.92 15.49 7.12
C ALA A 180 -8.10 15.99 5.68
N THR A 181 -9.33 16.27 5.27
CA THR A 181 -9.64 16.82 3.95
C THR A 181 -10.39 18.14 4.08
N PRO A 182 -10.25 19.05 3.11
CA PRO A 182 -10.97 20.30 3.13
C PRO A 182 -12.45 20.04 2.92
N VAL A 183 -13.27 20.58 3.82
CA VAL A 183 -14.73 20.55 3.74
C VAL A 183 -15.22 21.97 3.88
N GLU A 184 -16.26 22.32 3.13
CA GLU A 184 -16.95 23.60 3.29
C GLU A 184 -17.59 23.67 4.67
N SER A 185 -17.26 24.73 5.40
CA SER A 185 -17.89 25.06 6.67
C SER A 185 -19.28 25.65 6.42
N ARG A 186 -20.09 25.70 7.50
CA ARG A 186 -21.31 26.51 7.52
C ARG A 186 -21.00 28.01 7.61
N GLU A 187 -19.80 28.38 8.05
CA GLU A 187 -19.36 29.77 8.13
C GLU A 187 -19.10 30.36 6.74
N VAL A 188 -19.60 31.58 6.51
CA VAL A 188 -19.29 32.36 5.32
C VAL A 188 -17.85 32.86 5.40
N ASP A 189 -17.11 32.74 4.29
CA ASP A 189 -15.82 33.41 4.14
C ASP A 189 -16.06 34.89 3.83
N GLN A 190 -16.21 35.67 4.90
CA GLN A 190 -16.43 37.12 4.83
C GLN A 190 -15.35 37.81 3.98
N ARG A 191 -14.09 37.37 4.02
CA ARG A 191 -13.00 38.00 3.25
C ARG A 191 -13.14 37.70 1.76
N ALA A 192 -13.47 36.46 1.39
CA ALA A 192 -13.73 36.13 0.00
C ALA A 192 -15.00 36.83 -0.54
N LEU A 193 -16.05 36.90 0.28
CA LEU A 193 -17.30 37.59 -0.04
C LEU A 193 -17.05 39.09 -0.29
N LEU A 194 -16.39 39.78 0.65
CA LEU A 194 -16.08 41.21 0.53
C LEU A 194 -15.21 41.50 -0.69
N ARG A 195 -14.21 40.64 -0.99
CA ARG A 195 -13.40 40.79 -2.21
C ARG A 195 -14.22 40.67 -3.49
N GLY A 196 -15.14 39.72 -3.56
CA GLY A 196 -16.03 39.55 -4.71
C GLY A 196 -16.98 40.75 -4.90
N VAL A 197 -17.57 41.23 -3.80
CA VAL A 197 -18.47 42.40 -3.81
C VAL A 197 -17.74 43.68 -4.18
N ALA A 198 -16.58 43.95 -3.55
CA ALA A 198 -15.75 45.11 -3.87
C ALA A 198 -15.27 45.09 -5.33
N GLY A 199 -14.99 43.90 -5.87
CA GLY A 199 -14.63 43.71 -7.27
C GLY A 199 -15.81 43.69 -8.25
N ARG A 200 -17.05 43.93 -7.79
CA ARG A 200 -18.29 43.86 -8.60
C ARG A 200 -18.44 42.53 -9.36
N GLN A 201 -17.91 41.44 -8.82
CA GLN A 201 -18.01 40.12 -9.43
C GLN A 201 -19.36 39.50 -9.08
N ALA A 202 -20.08 39.01 -10.09
CA ALA A 202 -21.32 38.26 -9.87
C ALA A 202 -21.01 36.95 -9.14
N LEU A 203 -21.37 36.87 -7.86
CA LEU A 203 -21.15 35.68 -7.03
C LEU A 203 -22.21 34.62 -7.36
N ARG A 204 -21.78 33.55 -8.04
CA ARG A 204 -22.65 32.39 -8.34
C ARG A 204 -22.99 31.55 -7.10
N ALA A 205 -22.18 31.65 -6.04
CA ALA A 205 -22.37 30.97 -4.78
C ALA A 205 -21.77 31.79 -3.64
N VAL A 206 -22.32 31.62 -2.42
CA VAL A 206 -21.77 32.24 -1.21
C VAL A 206 -20.45 31.56 -0.84
N PRO A 207 -19.31 32.27 -0.83
CA PRO A 207 -18.04 31.65 -0.49
C PRO A 207 -18.06 31.21 0.97
N ARG A 208 -17.85 29.91 1.21
CA ARG A 208 -17.78 29.31 2.55
C ARG A 208 -16.34 29.16 3.00
N ARG A 209 -16.09 29.31 4.31
CA ARG A 209 -14.77 29.01 4.90
C ARG A 209 -14.49 27.54 4.73
N ARG A 210 -13.27 27.20 4.31
CA ARG A 210 -12.81 25.81 4.27
C ARG A 210 -12.16 25.44 5.59
N ARG A 211 -12.51 24.27 6.13
CA ARG A 211 -11.85 23.70 7.30
C ARG A 211 -11.42 22.27 7.02
N LEU A 212 -10.33 21.85 7.65
CA LEU A 212 -9.88 20.46 7.60
C LEU A 212 -10.79 19.58 8.48
N SER A 213 -11.20 18.42 7.96
CA SER A 213 -12.06 17.48 8.66
C SER A 213 -11.75 16.03 8.29
N THR A 214 -11.98 15.09 9.21
CA THR A 214 -11.85 13.64 8.99
C THR A 214 -13.18 12.96 8.67
N ARG A 215 -14.26 13.73 8.44
CA ARG A 215 -15.61 13.21 8.20
C ARG A 215 -15.75 12.32 6.95
N ARG A 216 -14.86 12.48 5.97
CA ARG A 216 -14.84 11.67 4.74
C ARG A 216 -14.22 10.28 4.93
N GLY A 217 -13.78 9.96 6.15
CA GLY A 217 -13.04 8.74 6.44
C GLY A 217 -11.69 8.72 5.76
N VAL A 218 -11.11 7.52 5.67
CA VAL A 218 -9.80 7.29 5.05
C VAL A 218 -9.70 5.83 4.60
N GLN A 219 -9.05 5.60 3.47
CA GLN A 219 -8.65 4.25 3.06
C GLN A 219 -7.15 4.10 3.34
N LEU A 220 -6.78 3.13 4.17
CA LEU A 220 -5.40 2.83 4.55
C LEU A 220 -4.94 1.58 3.81
N LEU A 221 -3.93 1.71 2.96
CA LEU A 221 -3.33 0.63 2.19
C LEU A 221 -1.98 0.26 2.81
N LEU A 222 -1.88 -0.97 3.33
CA LEU A 222 -0.69 -1.49 3.99
C LEU A 222 0.04 -2.46 3.05
N ASP A 223 1.24 -2.10 2.64
CA ASP A 223 2.12 -2.99 1.91
C ASP A 223 2.72 -4.04 2.85
N HIS A 224 2.48 -5.31 2.54
CA HIS A 224 3.05 -6.45 3.27
C HIS A 224 4.09 -7.20 2.42
N GLY A 225 4.63 -6.55 1.38
CA GLY A 225 5.71 -7.08 0.58
C GLY A 225 7.02 -7.24 1.36
N PRO A 226 7.96 -8.05 0.84
CA PRO A 226 9.23 -8.33 1.54
C PRO A 226 10.04 -7.08 1.91
N GLY A 227 10.01 -6.02 1.08
CA GLY A 227 10.68 -4.76 1.37
C GLY A 227 10.10 -3.98 2.55
N MET A 228 8.86 -4.29 2.94
CA MET A 228 8.15 -3.67 4.05
C MET A 228 8.16 -4.52 5.33
N ALA A 229 8.73 -5.73 5.28
CA ALA A 229 8.84 -6.61 6.44
C ALA A 229 9.54 -5.96 7.66
N PRO A 230 10.63 -5.17 7.50
CA PRO A 230 11.27 -4.49 8.63
C PRO A 230 10.39 -3.44 9.32
N PHE A 231 9.33 -2.98 8.66
CA PHE A 231 8.45 -1.90 9.13
C PHE A 231 7.06 -2.42 9.53
N ARG A 232 6.94 -3.72 9.83
CA ARG A 232 5.66 -4.36 10.17
C ARG A 232 5.02 -3.74 11.41
N ASP A 233 5.81 -3.50 12.45
CA ASP A 233 5.32 -2.93 13.71
C ASP A 233 4.88 -1.47 13.52
N ASP A 234 5.58 -0.71 12.67
CA ASP A 234 5.18 0.64 12.27
C ASP A 234 3.83 0.63 11.55
N GLY A 235 3.57 -0.36 10.70
CA GLY A 235 2.28 -0.53 10.02
C GLY A 235 1.12 -0.77 10.99
N LEU A 236 1.34 -1.58 12.03
CA LEU A 236 0.36 -1.81 13.10
C LEU A 236 0.12 -0.53 13.91
N TRP A 237 1.20 0.12 14.34
CA TRP A 237 1.13 1.39 15.07
C TRP A 237 0.40 2.48 14.26
N LEU A 238 0.67 2.59 12.96
CA LEU A 238 0.00 3.54 12.06
C LEU A 238 -1.48 3.24 11.92
N ARG A 239 -1.87 1.97 11.76
CA ARG A 239 -3.28 1.58 11.69
C ARG A 239 -4.03 2.07 12.92
N ASP A 240 -3.47 1.86 14.10
CA ASP A 240 -4.10 2.26 15.37
C ASP A 240 -4.12 3.79 15.52
N LEU A 241 -3.05 4.48 15.10
CA LEU A 241 -2.99 5.94 15.10
C LEU A 241 -4.05 6.56 14.17
N VAL A 242 -4.18 6.05 12.94
CA VAL A 242 -5.24 6.45 11.99
C VAL A 242 -6.61 6.20 12.63
N GLY A 243 -6.78 5.01 13.24
CA GLY A 243 -7.90 4.60 14.11
C GLY A 243 -8.36 5.70 15.05
N SER A 244 -7.42 6.20 15.84
CA SER A 244 -7.67 7.19 16.90
C SER A 244 -8.00 8.60 16.40
N ILE A 245 -7.79 8.89 15.11
CA ILE A 245 -7.95 10.23 14.54
C ILE A 245 -9.15 10.32 13.59
N ALA A 246 -9.30 9.34 12.69
CA ALA A 246 -10.43 9.30 11.77
C ALA A 246 -11.69 8.68 12.41
N GLY A 247 -11.51 7.88 13.48
CA GLY A 247 -12.54 7.02 14.05
C GLY A 247 -12.51 5.64 13.40
N ARG A 248 -12.63 4.59 14.20
CA ARG A 248 -12.49 3.19 13.75
C ARG A 248 -13.49 2.81 12.65
N ASP A 249 -14.71 3.33 12.72
CA ASP A 249 -15.79 3.04 11.76
C ASP A 249 -15.64 3.79 10.43
N ARG A 250 -14.65 4.68 10.31
CA ARG A 250 -14.41 5.51 9.13
C ARG A 250 -13.10 5.17 8.42
N ILE A 251 -12.54 4.00 8.72
CA ILE A 251 -11.27 3.56 8.15
C ILE A 251 -11.50 2.24 7.44
N GLU A 252 -11.19 2.21 6.16
CA GLU A 252 -11.09 0.97 5.40
C GLU A 252 -9.62 0.58 5.29
N VAL A 253 -9.23 -0.53 5.92
CA VAL A 253 -7.85 -1.04 5.87
C VAL A 253 -7.76 -2.14 4.82
N LEU A 254 -6.88 -1.96 3.83
CA LEU A 254 -6.59 -2.95 2.81
C LEU A 254 -5.09 -3.31 2.87
N ARG A 255 -4.77 -4.57 2.63
CA ARG A 255 -3.40 -5.08 2.57
C ARG A 255 -3.06 -5.44 1.13
N PHE A 256 -1.82 -5.21 0.68
CA PHE A 256 -1.41 -5.59 -0.68
C PHE A 256 0.07 -5.96 -0.72
N ARG A 257 0.48 -6.67 -1.77
CA ARG A 257 1.87 -7.05 -2.03
C ARG A 257 2.33 -6.47 -3.36
N GLY A 258 3.41 -5.69 -3.35
CA GLY A 258 3.94 -5.06 -4.56
C GLY A 258 3.18 -3.78 -4.89
N ALA A 259 2.04 -3.85 -5.57
CA ALA A 259 1.20 -2.68 -5.85
C ALA A 259 -0.29 -3.03 -5.75
N PRO A 260 -1.17 -2.13 -5.27
CA PRO A 260 -2.59 -2.44 -5.09
C PRO A 260 -3.32 -2.80 -6.39
N GLY A 261 -2.81 -2.35 -7.55
CA GLY A 261 -3.35 -2.73 -8.86
C GLY A 261 -3.26 -4.23 -9.18
N ARG A 262 -2.44 -4.99 -8.46
CA ARG A 262 -2.36 -6.46 -8.57
C ARG A 262 -3.41 -7.17 -7.72
N GLY A 263 -4.15 -6.44 -6.89
CA GLY A 263 -5.12 -6.97 -5.94
C GLY A 263 -4.83 -6.50 -4.51
N VAL A 264 -5.88 -6.55 -3.69
CA VAL A 264 -5.87 -6.17 -2.29
C VAL A 264 -6.60 -7.22 -1.45
N VAL A 265 -6.22 -7.29 -0.18
CA VAL A 265 -6.77 -8.19 0.82
C VAL A 265 -7.47 -7.34 1.86
N ARG A 266 -8.75 -7.63 2.11
CA ARG A 266 -9.57 -6.97 3.14
C ARG A 266 -9.43 -7.73 4.46
N ASN A 267 -10.47 -8.48 4.80
CA ASN A 267 -10.62 -9.22 6.05
C ASN A 267 -10.02 -10.61 5.94
N ASP A 268 -10.41 -11.35 4.90
CA ASP A 268 -9.93 -12.69 4.64
C ASP A 268 -8.58 -12.66 3.90
N PRO A 269 -7.48 -13.17 4.49
CA PRO A 269 -6.18 -13.22 3.84
C PRO A 269 -6.11 -14.12 2.59
N LEU A 270 -7.08 -15.03 2.41
CA LEU A 270 -7.12 -15.93 1.26
C LEU A 270 -7.81 -15.31 0.04
N THR A 271 -8.63 -14.28 0.25
CA THR A 271 -9.38 -13.63 -0.82
C THR A 271 -8.64 -12.38 -1.30
N ILE A 272 -8.27 -12.40 -2.59
CA ILE A 272 -7.65 -11.26 -3.27
C ILE A 272 -8.72 -10.57 -4.10
N ASP A 273 -9.10 -9.36 -3.69
CA ASP A 273 -10.05 -8.52 -4.40
C ASP A 273 -9.35 -7.54 -5.35
N PRO A 274 -9.98 -7.17 -6.48
CA PRO A 274 -9.51 -6.05 -7.28
C PRO A 274 -9.61 -4.75 -6.46
N TYR A 275 -8.57 -3.92 -6.53
CA TYR A 275 -8.58 -2.62 -5.85
C TYR A 275 -9.65 -1.69 -6.44
N ARG A 276 -10.40 -1.03 -5.55
CA ARG A 276 -11.34 0.05 -5.91
C ARG A 276 -11.02 1.31 -5.10
N PRO A 277 -10.79 2.47 -5.76
CA PRO A 277 -10.66 3.74 -5.05
C PRO A 277 -11.91 4.05 -4.20
N PRO A 278 -11.75 4.73 -3.05
CA PRO A 278 -12.88 5.15 -2.24
C PRO A 278 -13.64 6.31 -2.91
N PRO A 279 -14.76 6.79 -2.35
CA PRO A 279 -15.47 7.95 -2.88
C PRO A 279 -14.57 9.19 -3.07
N PRO A 280 -14.84 10.04 -4.08
CA PRO A 280 -14.04 11.23 -4.35
C PRO A 280 -13.86 12.12 -3.13
N GLY A 281 -12.62 12.59 -2.93
CA GLY A 281 -12.26 13.41 -1.80
C GLY A 281 -11.99 12.64 -0.49
N THR A 282 -12.17 11.32 -0.45
CA THR A 282 -11.63 10.47 0.64
C THR A 282 -10.13 10.25 0.42
N PRO A 283 -9.27 10.53 1.41
CA PRO A 283 -7.84 10.34 1.28
C PRO A 283 -7.47 8.86 1.28
N VAL A 284 -6.49 8.53 0.43
CA VAL A 284 -5.84 7.21 0.38
C VAL A 284 -4.45 7.35 0.99
N ILE A 285 -4.25 6.71 2.14
CA ILE A 285 -2.96 6.64 2.83
C ILE A 285 -2.28 5.33 2.43
N LEU A 286 -1.14 5.44 1.76
CA LEU A 286 -0.26 4.32 1.43
C LEU A 286 0.82 4.20 2.50
N PHE A 287 0.98 3.02 3.08
CA PHE A 287 2.16 2.66 3.85
C PHE A 287 3.00 1.68 3.03
N SER A 288 4.01 2.20 2.33
CA SER A 288 4.81 1.44 1.35
C SER A 288 6.10 2.18 1.04
N ASP A 289 7.09 1.45 0.55
CA ASP A 289 8.31 1.96 -0.05
C ASP A 289 8.19 2.23 -1.56
N LEU A 290 7.00 2.01 -2.14
CA LEU A 290 6.73 2.10 -3.57
C LEU A 290 7.71 1.30 -4.44
N GLY A 291 8.17 0.13 -3.96
CA GLY A 291 9.11 -0.74 -4.66
C GLY A 291 10.55 -0.23 -4.67
N ARG A 292 10.89 0.70 -3.77
CA ARG A 292 12.25 1.25 -3.61
C ARG A 292 13.21 0.21 -3.04
N MET A 293 12.80 -0.52 -2.01
CA MET A 293 13.55 -1.63 -1.46
C MET A 293 13.36 -2.84 -2.37
N ARG A 294 14.49 -3.37 -2.86
CA ARG A 294 14.52 -4.57 -3.67
C ARG A 294 15.42 -5.58 -2.98
N PRO A 295 14.88 -6.32 -2.00
CA PRO A 295 15.65 -7.38 -1.38
C PRO A 295 16.17 -8.33 -2.46
N PRO A 296 17.42 -8.82 -2.33
CA PRO A 296 17.90 -9.86 -3.22
C PRO A 296 16.93 -11.04 -3.16
N PHE A 297 16.72 -11.72 -4.29
CA PHE A 297 15.81 -12.86 -4.43
C PHE A 297 14.30 -12.55 -4.28
N ALA A 298 13.89 -11.28 -4.16
CA ALA A 298 12.47 -10.93 -4.18
C ALA A 298 11.78 -11.22 -5.53
N GLY A 299 12.56 -11.47 -6.61
CA GLY A 299 12.06 -11.83 -7.93
C GLY A 299 11.12 -10.77 -8.53
N GLN A 300 10.18 -11.22 -9.38
CA GLN A 300 9.18 -10.39 -10.07
C GLN A 300 8.04 -9.88 -9.13
N VAL A 301 8.15 -10.16 -7.84
CA VAL A 301 7.14 -9.76 -6.85
C VAL A 301 7.14 -8.25 -6.60
N VAL A 302 8.28 -7.58 -6.82
CA VAL A 302 8.38 -6.13 -6.61
C VAL A 302 7.73 -5.37 -7.76
N ALA A 303 6.78 -4.50 -7.45
CA ALA A 303 6.11 -3.67 -8.45
C ALA A 303 7.07 -2.62 -9.04
N GLY A 304 7.05 -2.48 -10.36
CA GLY A 304 7.88 -1.49 -11.06
C GLY A 304 7.34 -0.06 -10.93
N PRO A 305 8.16 0.97 -11.24
CA PRO A 305 7.72 2.36 -11.24
C PRO A 305 6.51 2.66 -12.14
N ARG A 306 6.34 1.89 -13.24
CA ARG A 306 5.21 2.02 -14.16
C ARG A 306 3.89 1.60 -13.49
N GLU A 307 3.89 0.50 -12.76
CA GLU A 307 2.71 0.00 -12.04
C GLU A 307 2.29 0.98 -10.95
N TRP A 308 3.25 1.46 -10.15
CA TRP A 308 2.98 2.48 -9.15
C TRP A 308 2.44 3.78 -9.75
N ARG A 309 2.99 4.22 -10.88
CA ARG A 309 2.46 5.37 -11.62
C ARG A 309 1.03 5.13 -12.08
N ALA A 310 0.70 3.96 -12.62
CA ALA A 310 -0.65 3.62 -13.08
C ALA A 310 -1.64 3.60 -11.91
N PHE A 311 -1.25 3.03 -10.77
CA PHE A 311 -2.05 3.03 -9.55
C PHE A 311 -2.32 4.45 -9.03
N VAL A 312 -1.27 5.26 -8.83
CA VAL A 312 -1.40 6.66 -8.36
C VAL A 312 -2.25 7.47 -9.34
N HIS A 313 -2.09 7.25 -10.65
CA HIS A 313 -2.92 7.87 -11.67
C HIS A 313 -4.39 7.51 -11.47
N THR A 314 -4.71 6.23 -11.29
CA THR A 314 -6.08 5.75 -11.07
C THR A 314 -6.73 6.42 -9.87
N VAL A 315 -6.07 6.40 -8.70
CA VAL A 315 -6.59 7.02 -7.47
C VAL A 315 -6.76 8.54 -7.61
N ALA A 316 -5.78 9.20 -8.24
CA ALA A 316 -5.84 10.63 -8.50
C ALA A 316 -7.01 11.01 -9.44
N HIS A 317 -7.28 10.21 -10.48
CA HIS A 317 -8.41 10.45 -11.40
C HIS A 317 -9.77 10.23 -10.73
N SER A 318 -9.83 9.39 -9.69
CA SER A 318 -11.02 9.25 -8.85
C SER A 318 -11.24 10.43 -7.89
N GLY A 319 -10.40 11.48 -7.93
CA GLY A 319 -10.53 12.64 -7.06
C GLY A 319 -10.06 12.38 -5.62
N CYS A 320 -9.29 11.32 -5.39
CA CYS A 320 -8.80 10.95 -4.06
C CYS A 320 -7.36 11.45 -3.86
N PRO A 321 -7.04 12.21 -2.79
CA PRO A 321 -5.67 12.60 -2.51
C PRO A 321 -4.86 11.39 -2.05
N VAL A 322 -3.68 11.23 -2.65
CA VAL A 322 -2.75 10.14 -2.32
C VAL A 322 -1.64 10.65 -1.42
N ILE A 323 -1.53 10.05 -0.23
CA ILE A 323 -0.48 10.35 0.74
C ILE A 323 0.31 9.06 0.96
N CYS A 324 1.64 9.11 0.86
CA CYS A 324 2.52 7.98 1.10
C CYS A 324 3.34 8.21 2.37
N LEU A 325 3.13 7.34 3.35
CA LEU A 325 3.94 7.19 4.56
C LEU A 325 5.04 6.18 4.23
N THR A 326 6.29 6.64 4.24
CA THR A 326 7.43 5.90 3.66
C THR A 326 8.62 5.90 4.62
N PRO A 327 9.39 4.79 4.71
CA PRO A 327 10.63 4.76 5.50
C PRO A 327 11.79 5.58 4.87
N TYR A 328 11.65 5.99 3.62
CA TYR A 328 12.64 6.74 2.85
C TYR A 328 12.29 8.21 2.69
N GLU A 329 13.32 9.01 2.37
CA GLU A 329 13.18 10.43 2.12
C GLU A 329 12.39 10.71 0.85
N SER A 330 11.65 11.82 0.86
CA SER A 330 10.80 12.16 -0.28
C SER A 330 11.59 12.37 -1.57
N THR A 331 12.87 12.76 -1.49
CA THR A 331 13.75 13.01 -2.64
C THR A 331 14.18 11.73 -3.37
N ASP A 332 14.10 10.58 -2.71
CA ASP A 332 14.53 9.29 -3.25
C ASP A 332 13.55 8.74 -4.29
N TYR A 333 12.38 9.37 -4.41
CA TYR A 333 11.32 8.97 -5.31
C TYR A 333 11.36 9.72 -6.66
N PRO A 334 11.00 9.05 -7.77
CA PRO A 334 10.89 9.69 -9.08
C PRO A 334 10.03 10.95 -9.06
N ALA A 335 10.50 12.01 -9.72
CA ALA A 335 9.82 13.32 -9.73
C ALA A 335 8.35 13.23 -10.17
N LEU A 336 8.02 12.30 -11.07
CA LEU A 336 6.64 12.07 -11.52
C LEU A 336 5.70 11.64 -10.39
N LEU A 337 6.16 10.79 -9.45
CA LEU A 337 5.38 10.41 -8.27
C LEU A 337 5.30 11.57 -7.29
N ARG A 338 6.41 12.28 -7.06
CA ARG A 338 6.48 13.45 -6.16
C ARG A 338 5.53 14.59 -6.55
N LYS A 339 5.16 14.69 -7.82
CA LYS A 339 4.15 15.66 -8.29
C LYS A 339 2.73 15.30 -7.87
N LYS A 340 2.40 14.01 -7.76
CA LYS A 340 1.02 13.53 -7.51
C LYS A 340 0.80 12.94 -6.11
N VAL A 341 1.87 12.61 -5.41
CA VAL A 341 1.82 11.98 -4.07
C VAL A 341 2.43 12.93 -3.03
N ALA A 342 1.77 13.00 -1.88
CA ALA A 342 2.30 13.67 -0.70
C ALA A 342 3.14 12.66 0.09
N PHE A 343 4.45 12.82 0.08
CA PHE A 343 5.35 11.95 0.84
C PHE A 343 5.52 12.49 2.26
N VAL A 344 5.38 11.61 3.25
CA VAL A 344 5.64 11.88 4.66
C VAL A 344 6.57 10.79 5.20
N PRO A 345 7.87 11.09 5.37
CA PRO A 345 8.82 10.11 5.87
C PRO A 345 8.49 9.61 7.29
N LEU A 346 8.84 8.36 7.58
CA LEU A 346 8.85 7.78 8.92
C LEU A 346 10.14 8.17 9.65
N ASP A 347 10.32 9.47 9.86
CA ASP A 347 11.50 10.01 10.53
C ASP A 347 11.06 10.94 11.68
N ARG A 348 11.75 10.85 12.82
CA ARG A 348 11.51 11.67 14.02
C ARG A 348 11.77 13.16 13.80
N ARG A 349 12.44 13.52 12.71
CA ARG A 349 12.68 14.90 12.24
C ARG A 349 11.50 15.47 11.48
N VAL A 350 10.56 14.64 11.02
CA VAL A 350 9.35 15.12 10.36
C VAL A 350 8.53 15.95 11.33
N SER A 351 8.22 17.17 10.89
CA SER A 351 7.40 18.12 11.64
C SER A 351 5.97 18.15 11.11
N LEU A 352 5.04 18.65 11.93
CA LEU A 352 3.67 18.93 11.50
C LEU A 352 3.63 19.83 10.25
N ARG A 353 4.47 20.88 10.22
CA ARG A 353 4.53 21.82 9.09
C ARG A 353 4.93 21.13 7.79
N HIS A 354 5.85 20.17 7.87
CA HIS A 354 6.23 19.36 6.71
C HIS A 354 5.04 18.57 6.17
N ALA A 355 4.34 17.83 7.04
CA ALA A 355 3.16 17.04 6.66
C ALA A 355 2.03 17.92 6.09
N GLN A 356 1.75 19.08 6.70
CA GLN A 356 0.78 20.04 6.20
C GLN A 356 1.14 20.55 4.80
N ARG A 357 2.41 20.93 4.57
CA ARG A 357 2.88 21.42 3.27
C ARG A 357 2.80 20.34 2.20
N ALA A 358 3.24 19.13 2.51
CA ALA A 358 3.21 17.99 1.58
C ALA A 358 1.77 17.67 1.15
N THR A 359 0.84 17.63 2.11
CA THR A 359 -0.56 17.25 1.88
C THR A 359 -1.38 18.36 1.22
N ALA A 360 -1.16 19.63 1.59
CA ALA A 360 -1.82 20.78 0.97
C ALA A 360 -1.52 20.87 -0.53
N ARG A 361 -0.29 20.54 -0.95
CA ARG A 361 0.10 20.53 -2.37
C ARG A 361 -0.76 19.57 -3.21
N VAL A 362 -0.96 18.34 -2.74
CA VAL A 362 -1.73 17.33 -3.48
C VAL A 362 -3.22 17.66 -3.48
N ARG A 363 -3.75 18.18 -2.36
CA ARG A 363 -5.14 18.64 -2.28
C ARG A 363 -5.44 19.79 -3.24
N GLY A 364 -4.56 20.80 -3.27
CA GLY A 364 -4.73 21.95 -4.17
C GLY A 364 -4.68 21.58 -5.66
N TRP A 365 -4.06 20.46 -6.01
CA TRP A 365 -4.09 19.94 -7.39
C TRP A 365 -5.45 19.32 -7.74
N LEU A 366 -6.09 18.60 -6.82
CA LEU A 366 -7.41 17.98 -7.04
C LEU A 366 -8.56 19.00 -7.11
N GLU A 367 -8.36 20.18 -6.54
CA GLU A 367 -9.36 21.26 -6.56
C GLU A 367 -9.32 22.11 -7.83
N ARG A 368 -8.32 21.90 -8.70
CA ARG A 368 -8.22 22.58 -9.99
C ARG A 368 -8.87 21.68 -11.05
N PRO A 369 -10.11 21.98 -11.50
CA PRO A 369 -10.78 21.19 -12.53
C PRO A 369 -10.05 21.22 -13.87
#